data_AF-A0A1Y4STX9-F1
#
_entry.id   AF-A0A1Y4STX9-F1
#
_cell.length_a   1.000
_cell.length_b   1.000
_cell.length_c   1.000
_cell.angle_alpha   90.00
_cell.angle_beta   90.00
_cell.angle_gamma   90.00
#
_symmetry.space_group_name_H-M   'P 1'
#
loop_
_entity.id
_entity.type
_entity.pdbx_description
1 polymer ?
#
loop_
_entity_poly.entity_id
_entity_poly.type
_entity_poly.pdbx_seq_one_letter_code
_entity_poly.pdbx_strand_id
1 'polypeptide(L)'
;MKKIIYGIICCLCLMGCQKKTVCDKDNLKIIVASDLHYFLKDYYQDCDWFEESMLYGDGKMVTYGDEIVDAFISAVLQEKPELVILTGDLSFNGEKGSHQQLAQKLEQLREKNIQVAVIPGNHDIDNIYTKGYGKDDYFDVENIDAKTFQDIYQDLGYHLAVSKHDESLSYRIDLNEDYSLLMMDSNAHEQTEMMLGASGFFTESTMQWLEEQLQDIQKQKKIPLIAMHHNLAIHNELLNNGYTINDHEKIAKLFSQYHVPFVLSGHIHCQNIKTIQGIYYIASSSLLDAPLQYGIIELNQQQMNYHTKSLSISVNADEYFDTVSANKFGESLQGISDTQKREAIQDVLVKANRYYFTGNINQYVDELRSSDGYQYLQNEDLSFYQQYLESMLKETESSQSLQLSIIYEK
;
A
#
# COMPACT_ATOMS: atom_id res chain seq x y z
N MET A 1 53.67 11.79 58.80
CA MET A 1 53.31 12.57 57.58
C MET A 1 53.91 11.84 56.39
N LYS A 2 53.26 11.38 55.32
CA LYS A 2 51.88 11.35 54.83
C LYS A 2 51.79 10.04 54.02
N LYS A 3 50.75 9.22 54.20
CA LYS A 3 50.43 8.10 53.30
C LYS A 3 49.68 8.68 52.09
N ILE A 4 50.17 8.46 50.87
CA ILE A 4 49.51 8.85 49.64
C ILE A 4 48.66 7.65 49.19
N ILE A 5 47.34 7.82 49.23
CA ILE A 5 46.35 6.88 48.70
C ILE A 5 46.12 7.28 47.25
N TYR A 6 46.43 6.39 46.31
CA TYR A 6 45.98 6.52 44.91
C TYR A 6 44.54 6.02 44.84
N GLY A 7 43.59 6.94 44.71
CA GLY A 7 42.20 6.62 44.37
C GLY A 7 42.08 6.37 42.87
N ILE A 8 41.76 5.13 42.49
CA ILE A 8 41.35 4.78 41.14
C ILE A 8 39.92 5.30 40.97
N ILE A 9 39.74 6.33 40.15
CA ILE A 9 38.42 6.79 39.69
C ILE A 9 38.03 5.85 38.54
N CYS A 10 37.18 4.88 38.82
CA CYS A 10 36.45 4.13 37.79
C CYS A 10 35.38 5.05 37.20
N CYS A 11 35.67 5.70 36.08
CA CYS A 11 34.64 6.28 35.21
C CYS A 11 33.86 5.12 34.57
N LEU A 12 32.73 4.76 35.18
CA LEU A 12 31.67 3.98 34.55
C LEU A 12 31.09 4.81 33.40
N CYS A 13 31.58 4.57 32.18
CA CYS A 13 30.87 4.97 30.97
C CYS A 13 29.59 4.13 30.89
N LEU A 14 28.48 4.65 31.42
CA LEU A 14 27.14 4.20 31.07
C LEU A 14 26.92 4.57 29.59
N MET A 15 27.36 3.71 28.68
CA MET A 15 26.82 3.70 27.32
C MET A 15 25.37 3.23 27.46
N GLY A 16 24.46 4.16 27.74
CA GLY A 16 23.04 3.90 27.57
C GLY A 16 22.84 3.53 26.11
N CYS A 17 22.27 2.35 25.84
CA CYS A 17 21.74 2.05 24.52
C CYS A 17 20.76 3.18 24.18
N GLN A 18 21.15 4.09 23.30
CA GLN A 18 20.20 5.04 22.73
C GLN A 18 19.14 4.21 22.01
N LYS A 19 17.89 4.27 22.49
CA LYS A 19 16.75 3.76 21.76
C LYS A 19 16.75 4.41 20.39
N LYS A 20 16.77 3.61 19.33
CA LYS A 20 16.75 4.08 17.95
C LYS A 20 15.31 4.31 17.54
N THR A 21 14.76 5.47 17.90
CA THR A 21 13.44 5.93 17.45
C THR A 21 13.55 6.66 16.12
N VAL A 22 12.45 6.69 15.34
CA VAL A 22 12.35 7.52 14.12
C VAL A 22 12.48 9.01 14.48
N CYS A 23 11.82 9.44 15.56
CA CYS A 23 11.96 10.79 16.11
C CYS A 23 11.59 10.84 17.60
N ASP A 24 11.86 11.98 18.23
CA ASP A 24 11.54 12.25 19.64
C ASP A 24 10.25 13.09 19.82
N LYS A 25 9.44 13.20 18.76
CA LYS A 25 8.21 14.01 18.80
C LYS A 25 7.05 13.20 19.38
N ASP A 26 6.26 13.85 20.24
CA ASP A 26 5.02 13.27 20.78
C ASP A 26 3.95 13.12 19.68
N ASN A 27 3.89 14.11 18.78
CA ASN A 27 2.98 14.12 17.64
C ASN A 27 3.73 13.70 16.38
N LEU A 28 3.17 12.75 15.65
CA LEU A 28 3.72 12.22 14.41
C LEU A 28 2.81 12.60 13.23
N LYS A 29 3.42 13.08 12.16
CA LYS A 29 2.84 13.10 10.82
C LYS A 29 3.50 11.99 10.00
N ILE A 30 2.68 11.08 9.50
CA ILE A 30 3.11 9.95 8.68
C ILE A 30 2.40 10.06 7.33
N ILE A 31 3.11 9.82 6.24
CA ILE A 31 2.51 9.62 4.92
C ILE A 31 2.51 8.12 4.61
N VAL A 32 1.42 7.62 4.04
CA VAL A 32 1.31 6.24 3.55
C VAL A 32 0.94 6.26 2.07
N ALA A 33 1.63 5.45 1.27
CA ALA A 33 1.32 5.20 -0.13
C ALA A 33 1.56 3.73 -0.46
N SER A 34 0.98 3.24 -1.54
CA SER A 34 1.08 1.84 -1.95
C SER A 34 1.04 1.70 -3.47
N ASP A 35 1.47 0.53 -3.96
CA ASP A 35 1.31 0.09 -5.35
C ASP A 35 1.86 1.14 -6.33
N LEU A 36 3.12 1.51 -6.11
CA LEU A 36 3.82 2.48 -6.96
C LEU A 36 4.12 1.91 -8.34
N HIS A 37 4.20 0.59 -8.47
CA HIS A 37 4.45 -0.14 -9.72
C HIS A 37 5.45 0.56 -10.64
N TYR A 38 6.54 1.07 -10.05
CA TYR A 38 7.44 1.93 -10.78
C TYR A 38 8.12 1.11 -11.88
N PHE A 39 8.11 1.64 -13.10
CA PHE A 39 8.72 1.01 -14.26
C PHE A 39 9.73 1.94 -14.91
N LEU A 40 10.98 1.50 -14.98
CA LEU A 40 12.05 2.31 -15.54
C LEU A 40 11.77 2.63 -17.02
N LYS A 41 11.82 3.91 -17.40
CA LYS A 41 11.55 4.35 -18.77
C LYS A 41 12.41 3.65 -19.82
N ASP A 42 13.66 3.34 -19.49
CA ASP A 42 14.57 2.60 -20.37
C ASP A 42 14.04 1.21 -20.76
N TYR A 43 13.10 0.65 -19.99
CA TYR A 43 12.49 -0.64 -20.27
C TYR A 43 11.31 -0.60 -21.24
N TYR A 44 10.86 0.58 -21.69
CA TYR A 44 9.79 0.69 -22.67
C TYR A 44 9.93 1.87 -23.66
N GLN A 45 10.99 2.68 -23.56
CA GLN A 45 11.15 3.89 -24.36
C GLN A 45 11.13 3.69 -25.88
N ASP A 46 11.52 2.51 -26.36
CA ASP A 46 11.54 2.16 -27.79
C ASP A 46 10.28 1.39 -28.23
N CYS A 47 9.28 1.26 -27.34
CA CYS A 47 8.06 0.50 -27.57
C CYS A 47 6.86 1.41 -27.88
N ASP A 48 6.57 1.56 -29.17
CA ASP A 48 5.47 2.41 -29.65
C ASP A 48 4.07 1.90 -29.19
N TRP A 49 3.94 0.62 -28.85
CA TRP A 49 2.67 0.00 -28.46
C TRP A 49 2.46 -0.08 -26.94
N PHE A 50 3.45 0.33 -26.12
CA PHE A 50 3.39 0.17 -24.67
C PHE A 50 2.25 0.99 -24.05
N GLU A 51 2.17 2.28 -24.37
CA GLU A 51 1.12 3.16 -23.82
C GLU A 51 -0.28 2.69 -24.20
N GLU A 52 -0.48 2.28 -25.46
CA GLU A 52 -1.75 1.71 -25.91
C GLU A 52 -2.09 0.43 -25.13
N SER A 53 -1.12 -0.45 -24.87
CA SER A 53 -1.36 -1.65 -24.08
C SER A 53 -1.80 -1.37 -22.64
N MET A 54 -1.33 -0.28 -22.04
CA MET A 54 -1.74 0.13 -20.69
C MET A 54 -3.21 0.60 -20.66
N LEU A 55 -3.73 1.13 -21.78
CA LEU A 55 -5.15 1.52 -21.90
C LEU A 55 -6.12 0.34 -21.86
N TYR A 56 -5.63 -0.90 -21.98
CA TYR A 56 -6.40 -2.14 -21.86
C TYR A 56 -6.02 -2.94 -20.60
N GLY A 57 -5.21 -2.35 -19.71
CA GLY A 57 -4.77 -2.92 -18.45
C GLY A 57 -5.77 -2.73 -17.30
N ASP A 58 -5.25 -2.49 -16.11
CA ASP A 58 -5.97 -2.41 -14.84
C ASP A 58 -6.14 -0.97 -14.30
N GLY A 59 -5.76 0.04 -15.07
CA GLY A 59 -5.93 1.46 -14.72
C GLY A 59 -4.63 2.18 -14.38
N LYS A 60 -3.54 1.44 -14.18
CA LYS A 60 -2.22 2.00 -13.83
C LYS A 60 -1.69 2.92 -14.91
N MET A 61 -1.29 4.12 -14.50
CA MET A 61 -0.65 5.11 -15.35
C MET A 61 0.86 4.87 -15.47
N VAL A 62 1.29 3.66 -15.87
CA VAL A 62 2.70 3.23 -15.84
C VAL A 62 3.62 4.15 -16.67
N THR A 63 3.16 4.63 -17.82
CA THR A 63 3.90 5.58 -18.68
C THR A 63 4.10 6.96 -18.04
N TYR A 64 3.29 7.29 -17.03
CA TYR A 64 3.39 8.51 -16.22
C TYR A 64 4.08 8.25 -14.86
N GLY A 65 4.55 7.02 -14.59
CA GLY A 65 5.10 6.62 -13.29
C GLY A 65 6.23 7.52 -12.78
N ASP A 66 7.13 7.97 -13.66
CA ASP A 66 8.17 8.94 -13.29
C ASP A 66 7.59 10.28 -12.82
N GLU A 67 6.62 10.83 -13.55
CA GLU A 67 5.97 12.09 -13.19
C GLU A 67 5.19 11.98 -11.88
N ILE A 68 4.47 10.87 -11.69
CA ILE A 68 3.70 10.58 -10.48
C ILE A 68 4.63 10.46 -9.26
N VAL A 69 5.71 9.67 -9.36
CA VAL A 69 6.67 9.51 -8.26
C VAL A 69 7.39 10.83 -7.94
N ASP A 70 7.77 11.62 -8.95
CA ASP A 70 8.40 12.92 -8.73
C ASP A 70 7.43 13.93 -8.10
N ALA A 71 6.15 13.90 -8.48
CA ALA A 71 5.09 14.69 -7.85
C ALA A 71 4.86 14.26 -6.39
N PHE A 72 4.87 12.95 -6.12
CA PHE A 72 4.76 12.40 -4.77
C PHE A 72 5.91 12.86 -3.88
N ILE A 73 7.15 12.71 -4.33
CA ILE A 73 8.34 13.18 -3.59
C ILE A 73 8.24 14.68 -3.31
N SER A 74 7.84 15.47 -4.30
CA SER A 74 7.63 16.91 -4.15
C SER A 74 6.56 17.23 -3.10
N ALA A 75 5.46 16.49 -3.09
CA ALA A 75 4.40 16.64 -2.10
C ALA A 75 4.88 16.27 -0.68
N VAL A 76 5.60 15.16 -0.52
CA VAL A 76 6.20 14.73 0.76
C VAL A 76 7.17 15.79 1.29
N LEU A 77 8.03 16.35 0.43
CA LEU A 77 8.97 17.41 0.80
C LEU A 77 8.27 18.69 1.28
N GLN A 78 7.06 18.96 0.81
CA GLN A 78 6.22 20.07 1.27
C GLN A 78 5.54 19.74 2.61
N GLU A 79 4.98 18.54 2.73
CA GLU A 79 4.27 18.08 3.94
C GLU A 79 5.18 17.87 5.14
N LYS A 80 6.44 17.50 4.89
CA LYS A 80 7.51 17.24 5.86
C LYS A 80 7.08 16.28 6.99
N PRO A 81 6.60 15.06 6.66
CA PRO A 81 6.30 14.06 7.68
C PRO A 81 7.58 13.57 8.37
N GLU A 82 7.42 12.92 9.52
CA GLU A 82 8.52 12.19 10.17
C GLU A 82 8.83 10.88 9.44
N LEU A 83 7.82 10.26 8.82
CA LEU A 83 7.94 8.96 8.15
C LEU A 83 7.03 8.88 6.90
N VAL A 84 7.56 8.29 5.83
CA VAL A 84 6.79 7.75 4.70
C VAL A 84 6.77 6.22 4.80
N ILE A 85 5.59 5.61 4.71
CA ILE A 85 5.39 4.16 4.69
C ILE A 85 4.97 3.77 3.28
N LEU A 86 5.69 2.83 2.66
CA LEU A 86 5.30 2.20 1.39
C LEU A 86 4.94 0.74 1.62
N THR A 87 3.69 0.37 1.33
CA THR A 87 3.11 -0.95 1.69
C THR A 87 3.25 -2.02 0.62
N GLY A 88 4.21 -1.91 -0.30
CA GLY A 88 4.48 -2.92 -1.32
C GLY A 88 4.10 -2.52 -2.73
N ASP A 89 4.34 -3.44 -3.66
CA ASP A 89 4.25 -3.26 -5.11
C ASP A 89 4.98 -1.99 -5.56
N LEU A 90 6.27 -1.96 -5.20
CA LEU A 90 7.16 -0.83 -5.46
C LEU A 90 7.53 -0.75 -6.95
N SER A 91 7.74 -1.90 -7.59
CA SER A 91 8.08 -2.03 -9.01
C SER A 91 6.93 -2.62 -9.82
N PHE A 92 6.99 -2.48 -11.15
CA PHE A 92 5.94 -2.98 -12.01
C PHE A 92 5.87 -4.51 -12.00
N ASN A 93 6.98 -5.20 -12.30
CA ASN A 93 7.09 -6.65 -12.19
C ASN A 93 8.49 -7.10 -11.72
N GLY A 94 9.03 -6.46 -10.69
CA GLY A 94 10.24 -6.92 -10.00
C GLY A 94 11.54 -6.59 -10.71
N GLU A 95 11.55 -5.61 -11.62
CA GLU A 95 12.75 -5.28 -12.37
C GLU A 95 13.78 -4.60 -11.46
N LYS A 96 15.01 -5.11 -11.46
CA LYS A 96 16.11 -4.58 -10.64
C LYS A 96 16.39 -3.10 -10.89
N GLY A 97 16.40 -2.66 -12.15
CA GLY A 97 16.64 -1.25 -12.47
C GLY A 97 15.50 -0.34 -12.03
N SER A 98 14.25 -0.81 -12.08
CA SER A 98 13.09 -0.10 -11.53
C SER A 98 13.24 0.09 -10.02
N HIS A 99 13.58 -0.98 -9.30
CA HIS A 99 13.84 -0.91 -7.85
C HIS A 99 14.97 0.06 -7.49
N GLN A 100 16.11 -0.04 -8.19
CA GLN A 100 17.26 0.83 -7.96
C GLN A 100 16.93 2.31 -8.20
N GLN A 101 16.23 2.61 -9.30
CA GLN A 101 15.88 3.99 -9.64
C GLN A 101 14.85 4.56 -8.67
N LEU A 102 13.84 3.77 -8.26
CA LEU A 102 12.88 4.18 -7.24
C LEU A 102 13.57 4.42 -5.89
N ALA A 103 14.44 3.51 -5.45
CA ALA A 103 15.19 3.70 -4.20
C ALA A 103 16.02 4.98 -4.24
N GLN A 104 16.72 5.26 -5.35
CA GLN A 104 17.47 6.52 -5.53
C GLN A 104 16.56 7.75 -5.44
N LYS A 105 15.36 7.71 -6.03
CA LYS A 105 14.38 8.80 -5.93
C LYS A 105 13.94 9.01 -4.46
N LEU A 106 13.62 7.93 -3.75
CA LEU A 106 13.18 7.98 -2.34
C LEU A 106 14.28 8.45 -1.38
N GLU A 107 15.56 8.16 -1.65
CA GLU A 107 16.68 8.64 -0.83
C GLU A 107 16.75 10.18 -0.73
N GLN A 108 16.22 10.91 -1.72
CA GLN A 108 16.12 12.37 -1.65
C GLN A 108 15.30 12.85 -0.44
N LEU A 109 14.35 12.06 0.04
CA LEU A 109 13.57 12.35 1.25
C LEU A 109 14.44 12.24 2.51
N ARG A 110 15.30 11.22 2.57
CA ARG A 110 16.22 11.01 3.70
C ARG A 110 17.26 12.11 3.80
N GLU A 111 17.77 12.62 2.68
CA GLU A 111 18.64 13.79 2.64
C GLU A 111 17.99 15.05 3.26
N LYS A 112 16.65 15.07 3.35
CA LYS A 112 15.86 16.13 4.00
C LYS A 112 15.37 15.76 5.40
N ASN A 113 15.93 14.70 6.00
CA ASN A 113 15.57 14.14 7.30
C ASN A 113 14.13 13.61 7.40
N ILE A 114 13.56 13.18 6.27
CA ILE A 114 12.28 12.47 6.24
C ILE A 114 12.61 10.98 6.11
N GLN A 115 12.19 10.17 7.10
CA GLN A 115 12.45 8.73 7.04
C GLN A 115 11.49 8.06 6.05
N VAL A 116 11.93 6.95 5.48
CA VAL A 116 11.13 6.10 4.60
C VAL A 116 11.23 4.66 5.11
N ALA A 117 10.12 3.94 5.14
CA ALA A 117 10.05 2.52 5.47
C ALA A 117 9.24 1.78 4.40
N VAL A 118 9.82 0.74 3.83
CA VAL A 118 9.21 -0.05 2.75
C VAL A 118 9.10 -1.52 3.12
N ILE A 119 8.14 -2.21 2.50
CA ILE A 119 8.03 -3.68 2.41
C ILE A 119 7.73 -4.04 0.96
N PRO A 120 8.00 -5.28 0.52
CA PRO A 120 7.62 -5.74 -0.81
C PRO A 120 6.12 -6.04 -0.91
N GLY A 121 5.58 -5.96 -2.12
CA GLY A 121 4.32 -6.59 -2.51
C GLY A 121 4.54 -7.80 -3.41
N ASN A 122 3.47 -8.35 -3.98
CA ASN A 122 3.55 -9.58 -4.77
C ASN A 122 4.20 -9.39 -6.14
N HIS A 123 4.38 -8.15 -6.60
CA HIS A 123 5.07 -7.86 -7.86
C HIS A 123 6.58 -7.71 -7.75
N ASP A 124 7.14 -7.55 -6.55
CA ASP A 124 8.49 -7.01 -6.36
C ASP A 124 9.64 -8.02 -6.45
N ILE A 125 9.42 -9.28 -6.07
CA ILE A 125 10.51 -10.26 -5.85
C ILE A 125 10.21 -11.55 -6.59
N ASP A 126 11.24 -12.12 -7.21
CA ASP A 126 11.21 -13.41 -7.93
C ASP A 126 10.07 -13.51 -8.97
N ASN A 127 9.65 -12.36 -9.52
CA ASN A 127 8.52 -12.27 -10.42
C ASN A 127 8.88 -12.90 -11.79
N ILE A 128 8.07 -13.86 -12.23
CA ILE A 128 8.30 -14.56 -13.50
C ILE A 128 7.91 -13.73 -14.73
N TYR A 129 7.23 -12.60 -14.52
CA TYR A 129 6.79 -11.68 -15.57
C TYR A 129 7.77 -10.52 -15.81
N THR A 130 8.89 -10.46 -15.09
CA THR A 130 9.93 -9.43 -15.27
C THR A 130 10.42 -9.39 -16.72
N LYS A 131 10.23 -8.26 -17.40
CA LYS A 131 10.68 -8.05 -18.78
C LYS A 131 10.67 -6.57 -19.18
N GLY A 132 11.44 -6.24 -20.20
CA GLY A 132 11.33 -5.00 -20.96
C GLY A 132 10.42 -5.16 -22.17
N TYR A 133 9.98 -4.03 -22.70
CA TYR A 133 9.08 -3.88 -23.83
C TYR A 133 9.88 -3.20 -24.95
N GLY A 134 10.24 -3.96 -25.98
CA GLY A 134 10.95 -3.45 -27.15
C GLY A 134 10.00 -3.14 -28.31
N LYS A 135 10.57 -2.63 -29.41
CA LYS A 135 9.81 -2.22 -30.59
C LYS A 135 8.89 -3.31 -31.15
N ASP A 136 9.43 -4.51 -31.33
CA ASP A 136 8.73 -5.63 -31.98
C ASP A 136 8.36 -6.75 -30.99
N ASP A 137 9.08 -6.88 -29.88
CA ASP A 137 8.89 -7.95 -28.88
C ASP A 137 9.45 -7.52 -27.51
N TYR A 138 9.21 -8.34 -26.49
CA TYR A 138 9.80 -8.20 -25.16
C TYR A 138 11.31 -8.48 -25.17
N PHE A 139 12.02 -7.97 -24.16
CA PHE A 139 13.42 -8.30 -23.92
C PHE A 139 13.69 -8.59 -22.45
N ASP A 140 14.75 -9.36 -22.18
CA ASP A 140 15.07 -9.78 -20.82
C ASP A 140 15.56 -8.61 -19.95
N VAL A 141 15.03 -8.53 -18.73
CA VAL A 141 15.45 -7.60 -17.68
C VAL A 141 15.70 -8.41 -16.40
N GLU A 142 16.71 -8.01 -15.63
CA GLU A 142 17.07 -8.72 -14.39
C GLU A 142 15.97 -8.54 -13.34
N ASN A 143 15.49 -9.63 -12.73
CA ASN A 143 14.63 -9.60 -11.55
C ASN A 143 15.48 -9.54 -10.26
N ILE A 144 14.84 -9.49 -9.10
CA ILE A 144 15.54 -9.50 -7.80
C ILE A 144 15.00 -10.58 -6.87
N ASP A 145 15.87 -11.08 -6.01
CA ASP A 145 15.51 -11.93 -4.86
C ASP A 145 15.29 -11.08 -3.59
N ALA A 146 14.77 -11.71 -2.52
CA ALA A 146 14.49 -11.02 -1.26
C ALA A 146 15.74 -10.36 -0.64
N LYS A 147 16.90 -10.97 -0.78
CA LYS A 147 18.16 -10.40 -0.27
C LYS A 147 18.53 -9.12 -1.04
N THR A 148 18.43 -9.16 -2.37
CA THR A 148 18.72 -8.02 -3.24
C THR A 148 17.72 -6.89 -2.98
N PHE A 149 16.45 -7.19 -2.72
CA PHE A 149 15.46 -6.20 -2.27
C PHE A 149 15.95 -5.51 -0.98
N GLN A 150 16.30 -6.29 0.04
CA GLN A 150 16.79 -5.72 1.30
C GLN A 150 18.06 -4.89 1.11
N ASP A 151 18.97 -5.30 0.23
CA ASP A 151 20.21 -4.56 -0.06
C ASP A 151 19.92 -3.22 -0.78
N ILE A 152 19.00 -3.21 -1.76
CA ILE A 152 18.58 -1.99 -2.48
C ILE A 152 17.90 -1.01 -1.52
N TYR A 153 17.00 -1.50 -0.65
CA TYR A 153 16.21 -0.69 0.26
C TYR A 153 16.78 -0.63 1.68
N GLN A 154 18.05 -1.01 1.89
CA GLN A 154 18.65 -1.13 3.22
C GLN A 154 18.45 0.14 4.06
N ASP A 155 18.61 1.29 3.42
CA ASP A 155 18.50 2.60 4.02
C ASP A 155 17.08 3.19 4.00
N LEU A 156 16.10 2.46 3.47
CA LEU A 156 14.68 2.84 3.39
C LEU A 156 13.83 1.96 4.33
N GLY A 157 14.21 1.95 5.61
CA GLY A 157 13.49 1.29 6.70
C GLY A 157 14.33 0.28 7.47
N TYR A 158 14.98 -0.66 6.77
CA TYR A 158 15.74 -1.75 7.41
C TYR A 158 16.90 -1.28 8.29
N HIS A 159 17.52 -0.14 7.99
CA HIS A 159 18.55 0.44 8.84
C HIS A 159 18.00 0.95 10.17
N LEU A 160 16.70 1.32 10.27
CA LEU A 160 16.03 1.78 11.49
C LEU A 160 15.52 0.62 12.36
N ALA A 161 15.50 -0.60 11.82
CA ALA A 161 14.89 -1.75 12.48
C ALA A 161 15.51 -2.03 13.87
N VAL A 162 14.65 -2.17 14.87
CA VAL A 162 15.02 -2.64 16.22
C VAL A 162 14.94 -4.16 16.33
N SER A 163 14.17 -4.79 15.44
CA SER A 163 14.11 -6.24 15.24
C SER A 163 13.78 -6.54 13.78
N LYS A 164 14.34 -7.62 13.24
CA LYS A 164 14.05 -8.15 11.90
C LYS A 164 13.71 -9.62 12.05
N HIS A 165 12.81 -10.12 11.21
CA HIS A 165 12.61 -11.55 11.06
C HIS A 165 13.69 -12.11 10.13
N ASP A 166 14.16 -13.33 10.39
CA ASP A 166 15.29 -13.91 9.65
C ASP A 166 14.87 -14.59 8.33
N GLU A 167 13.61 -15.01 8.22
CA GLU A 167 13.06 -15.79 7.08
C GLU A 167 12.04 -14.99 6.25
N SER A 168 11.86 -13.71 6.53
CA SER A 168 11.02 -12.82 5.73
C SER A 168 11.58 -11.40 5.72
N LEU A 169 11.02 -10.54 4.89
CA LEU A 169 11.40 -9.12 4.84
C LEU A 169 10.69 -8.27 5.91
N SER A 170 10.13 -8.91 6.94
CA SER A 170 9.43 -8.25 8.05
C SER A 170 10.39 -7.63 9.07
N TYR A 171 10.04 -6.46 9.59
CA TYR A 171 10.83 -5.79 10.62
C TYR A 171 10.00 -4.83 11.47
N ARG A 172 10.53 -4.49 12.64
CA ARG A 172 9.94 -3.52 13.57
C ARG A 172 10.81 -2.27 13.63
N ILE A 173 10.17 -1.10 13.56
CA ILE A 173 10.78 0.18 13.92
C ILE A 173 10.03 0.79 15.10
N ASP A 174 10.76 1.44 16.00
CA ASP A 174 10.15 2.24 17.06
C ASP A 174 9.97 3.67 16.54
N LEU A 175 8.73 4.18 16.52
CA LEU A 175 8.46 5.51 15.96
C LEU A 175 8.86 6.61 16.94
N ASN A 176 8.41 6.48 18.18
CA ASN A 176 8.73 7.34 19.31
C ASN A 176 8.57 6.54 20.62
N GLU A 177 8.37 7.21 21.76
CA GLU A 177 8.16 6.54 23.05
C GLU A 177 6.77 5.91 23.22
N ASP A 178 5.78 6.28 22.40
CA ASP A 178 4.40 5.77 22.50
C ASP A 178 4.06 4.73 21.42
N TYR A 179 4.71 4.75 20.25
CA TYR A 179 4.35 3.92 19.10
C TYR A 179 5.49 3.06 18.56
N SER A 180 5.16 1.85 18.11
CA SER A 180 6.04 0.98 17.33
C SER A 180 5.30 0.52 16.07
N LEU A 181 5.99 0.49 14.93
CA LEU A 181 5.45 0.06 13.65
C LEU A 181 6.06 -1.29 13.27
N LEU A 182 5.21 -2.26 12.99
CA LEU A 182 5.55 -3.55 12.40
C LEU A 182 5.28 -3.48 10.90
N MET A 183 6.38 -3.53 10.14
CA MET A 183 6.39 -3.61 8.69
C MET A 183 6.41 -5.10 8.32
N MET A 184 5.28 -5.64 7.88
CA MET A 184 5.06 -7.08 7.71
C MET A 184 5.08 -7.47 6.24
N ASP A 185 6.09 -8.25 5.85
CA ASP A 185 6.13 -8.91 4.55
C ASP A 185 5.14 -10.07 4.52
N SER A 186 4.22 -10.01 3.56
CA SER A 186 3.06 -10.92 3.42
C SER A 186 3.13 -11.81 2.16
N ASN A 187 4.26 -11.79 1.44
CA ASN A 187 4.39 -12.46 0.14
C ASN A 187 4.93 -13.89 0.24
N ALA A 188 5.60 -14.22 1.34
CA ALA A 188 6.21 -15.54 1.60
C ALA A 188 7.12 -16.04 0.45
N HIS A 189 8.20 -15.31 0.23
CA HIS A 189 9.21 -15.49 -0.84
C HIS A 189 9.81 -16.91 -0.97
N GLU A 190 9.72 -17.76 0.06
CA GLU A 190 10.32 -19.10 0.05
C GLU A 190 9.46 -20.17 -0.67
N GLN A 191 8.25 -19.85 -1.12
CA GLN A 191 7.38 -20.80 -1.82
C GLN A 191 7.04 -20.30 -3.24
N THR A 192 7.36 -21.11 -4.25
CA THR A 192 7.06 -20.82 -5.66
C THR A 192 5.57 -20.50 -5.85
N GLU A 193 5.24 -19.43 -6.59
CA GLU A 193 3.89 -18.93 -6.91
C GLU A 193 2.82 -20.01 -7.17
N MET A 194 3.23 -21.15 -7.74
CA MET A 194 2.37 -22.28 -8.06
C MET A 194 1.66 -22.92 -6.86
N MET A 195 2.08 -22.66 -5.61
CA MET A 195 1.58 -23.34 -4.41
C MET A 195 0.58 -22.52 -3.55
N LEU A 196 0.49 -21.19 -3.68
CA LEU A 196 -0.35 -20.38 -2.75
C LEU A 196 -1.28 -19.34 -3.39
N GLY A 197 -1.18 -19.06 -4.69
CA GLY A 197 -1.99 -18.00 -5.31
C GLY A 197 -1.67 -16.60 -4.76
N ALA A 198 -2.28 -15.57 -5.33
CA ALA A 198 -1.99 -14.16 -5.01
C ALA A 198 -2.42 -13.73 -3.58
N SER A 199 -3.01 -14.61 -2.77
CA SER A 199 -3.61 -14.21 -1.49
C SER A 199 -2.57 -13.79 -0.44
N GLY A 200 -1.30 -14.19 -0.54
CA GLY A 200 -0.29 -13.91 0.49
C GLY A 200 -0.48 -14.73 1.77
N PHE A 201 0.56 -14.81 2.60
CA PHE A 201 0.53 -15.54 3.88
C PHE A 201 1.69 -15.17 4.82
N PHE A 202 1.54 -15.45 6.11
CA PHE A 202 2.63 -15.43 7.09
C PHE A 202 3.01 -16.85 7.51
N THR A 203 4.29 -17.22 7.37
CA THR A 203 4.83 -18.49 7.86
C THR A 203 4.57 -18.67 9.36
N GLU A 204 4.64 -19.91 9.86
CA GLU A 204 4.54 -20.16 11.29
C GLU A 204 5.63 -19.40 12.07
N SER A 205 6.86 -19.33 11.54
CA SER A 205 7.96 -18.54 12.09
C SER A 205 7.65 -17.05 12.10
N THR A 206 7.10 -16.50 11.01
CA THR A 206 6.69 -15.09 10.92
C THR A 206 5.58 -14.77 11.93
N MET A 207 4.59 -15.66 12.08
CA MET A 207 3.50 -15.50 13.05
C MET A 207 4.01 -15.54 14.49
N GLN A 208 4.95 -16.44 14.80
CA GLN A 208 5.57 -16.50 16.12
C GLN A 208 6.37 -15.22 16.41
N TRP A 209 7.21 -14.79 15.46
CA TRP A 209 8.00 -13.56 15.59
C TRP A 209 7.09 -12.34 15.77
N LEU A 210 6.01 -12.24 15.00
CA LEU A 210 5.01 -11.18 15.12
C LEU A 210 4.41 -11.12 16.54
N GLU A 211 3.98 -12.26 17.08
CA GLU A 211 3.45 -12.31 18.45
C GLU A 211 4.51 -11.91 19.48
N GLU A 212 5.75 -12.37 19.34
CA GLU A 212 6.87 -11.96 20.21
C GLU A 212 7.11 -10.45 20.16
N GLN A 213 7.05 -9.82 18.98
CA GLN A 213 7.16 -8.37 18.85
C GLN A 213 5.99 -7.64 19.50
N LEU A 214 4.75 -8.09 19.31
CA LEU A 214 3.57 -7.49 19.94
C LEU A 214 3.64 -7.56 21.47
N GLN A 215 4.10 -8.70 22.02
CA GLN A 215 4.35 -8.84 23.46
C GLN A 215 5.42 -7.87 23.96
N ASP A 216 6.51 -7.70 23.20
CA ASP A 216 7.58 -6.76 23.57
C ASP A 216 7.10 -5.30 23.53
N ILE A 217 6.36 -4.90 22.50
CA ILE A 217 5.73 -3.57 22.39
C ILE A 217 4.83 -3.30 23.60
N GLN A 218 4.00 -4.28 23.99
CA GLN A 218 3.13 -4.17 25.15
C GLN A 218 3.92 -4.05 26.47
N LYS A 219 5.01 -4.82 26.65
CA LYS A 219 5.91 -4.71 27.82
C LYS A 219 6.55 -3.32 27.91
N GLN A 220 6.86 -2.73 26.76
CA GLN A 220 7.38 -1.36 26.67
C GLN A 220 6.29 -0.28 26.84
N LYS A 221 5.03 -0.67 27.05
CA LYS A 221 3.87 0.22 27.14
C LYS A 221 3.67 1.11 25.89
N LYS A 222 4.06 0.57 24.74
CA LYS A 222 3.85 1.20 23.43
C LYS A 222 2.60 0.62 22.75
N ILE A 223 2.12 1.32 21.73
CA ILE A 223 0.99 0.93 20.89
C ILE A 223 1.55 0.38 19.57
N PRO A 224 1.17 -0.86 19.18
CA PRO A 224 1.58 -1.44 17.92
C PRO A 224 0.74 -0.88 16.76
N LEU A 225 1.41 -0.39 15.72
CA LEU A 225 0.86 -0.12 14.40
C LEU A 225 1.36 -1.18 13.43
N ILE A 226 0.54 -1.54 12.44
CA ILE A 226 0.89 -2.56 11.44
C ILE A 226 0.81 -1.95 10.04
N ALA A 227 1.79 -2.28 9.20
CA ALA A 227 1.75 -2.04 7.76
C ALA A 227 2.06 -3.36 7.04
N MET A 228 1.25 -3.73 6.05
CA MET A 228 1.39 -4.97 5.27
C MET A 228 0.82 -4.79 3.86
N HIS A 229 1.24 -5.59 2.88
CA HIS A 229 0.74 -5.44 1.51
C HIS A 229 -0.68 -6.01 1.33
N HIS A 230 -0.85 -7.31 1.59
CA HIS A 230 -2.13 -8.01 1.43
C HIS A 230 -3.17 -7.58 2.46
N ASN A 231 -4.45 -7.65 2.09
CA ASN A 231 -5.53 -7.15 2.94
C ASN A 231 -5.94 -8.14 4.03
N LEU A 232 -6.29 -7.63 5.21
CA LEU A 232 -6.84 -8.44 6.31
C LEU A 232 -8.37 -8.47 6.29
N ALA A 233 -8.98 -7.34 5.92
CA ALA A 233 -10.41 -7.20 5.77
C ALA A 233 -10.84 -7.54 4.34
N ILE A 234 -12.05 -8.07 4.20
CA ILE A 234 -12.70 -8.23 2.90
C ILE A 234 -13.25 -6.86 2.50
N HIS A 235 -12.64 -6.23 1.50
CA HIS A 235 -13.05 -4.91 1.00
C HIS A 235 -14.19 -4.98 -0.02
N ASN A 236 -14.28 -6.07 -0.79
CA ASN A 236 -15.37 -6.33 -1.72
C ASN A 236 -15.80 -7.80 -1.62
N GLU A 237 -17.10 -8.07 -1.48
CA GLU A 237 -17.62 -9.44 -1.33
C GLU A 237 -17.51 -10.27 -2.62
N LEU A 238 -17.47 -9.62 -3.79
CA LEU A 238 -17.34 -10.28 -5.08
C LEU A 238 -15.86 -10.50 -5.47
N LEU A 239 -15.00 -9.53 -5.16
CA LEU A 239 -13.59 -9.51 -5.53
C LEU A 239 -12.67 -9.49 -4.30
N ASN A 240 -12.48 -10.64 -3.65
CA ASN A 240 -11.58 -10.78 -2.49
C ASN A 240 -10.55 -11.92 -2.62
N ASN A 241 -10.81 -12.91 -3.46
CA ASN A 241 -9.91 -14.03 -3.69
C ASN A 241 -8.59 -13.52 -4.29
N GLY A 242 -7.46 -13.89 -3.70
CA GLY A 242 -6.16 -13.37 -4.11
C GLY A 242 -5.81 -11.99 -3.55
N TYR A 243 -6.72 -11.33 -2.81
CA TYR A 243 -6.46 -10.01 -2.23
C TYR A 243 -6.40 -10.01 -0.70
N THR A 244 -7.15 -10.93 -0.08
CA THR A 244 -7.17 -11.12 1.38
C THR A 244 -6.15 -12.18 1.79
N ILE A 245 -5.33 -11.86 2.79
CA ILE A 245 -4.30 -12.77 3.33
C ILE A 245 -4.88 -14.09 3.83
N ASN A 246 -4.18 -15.18 3.57
CA ASN A 246 -4.49 -16.44 4.23
C ASN A 246 -4.43 -16.28 5.76
N ASP A 247 -5.26 -17.02 6.49
CA ASP A 247 -5.39 -16.92 7.95
C ASP A 247 -5.83 -15.52 8.47
N HIS A 248 -6.45 -14.68 7.64
CA HIS A 248 -6.83 -13.32 8.03
C HIS A 248 -7.63 -13.24 9.35
N GLU A 249 -8.55 -14.16 9.63
CA GLU A 249 -9.30 -14.17 10.90
C GLU A 249 -8.40 -14.42 12.13
N LYS A 250 -7.41 -15.31 11.99
CA LYS A 250 -6.43 -15.63 13.04
C LYS A 250 -5.52 -14.44 13.28
N ILE A 251 -5.05 -13.79 12.22
CA ILE A 251 -4.21 -12.58 12.28
C ILE A 251 -4.99 -11.42 12.92
N ALA A 252 -6.24 -11.19 12.49
CA ALA A 252 -7.10 -10.15 13.07
C ALA A 252 -7.35 -10.37 14.57
N LYS A 253 -7.51 -11.63 14.99
CA LYS A 253 -7.66 -11.98 16.40
C LYS A 253 -6.40 -11.67 17.21
N LEU A 254 -5.22 -11.97 16.66
CA LEU A 254 -3.95 -11.63 17.27
C LEU A 254 -3.81 -10.10 17.43
N PHE A 255 -4.07 -9.34 16.36
CA PHE A 255 -4.03 -7.88 16.40
C PHE A 255 -5.01 -7.29 17.42
N SER A 256 -6.22 -7.85 17.53
CA SER A 256 -7.24 -7.41 18.48
C SER A 256 -6.79 -7.66 19.93
N GLN A 257 -6.19 -8.84 20.20
CA GLN A 257 -5.65 -9.19 21.52
C GLN A 257 -4.56 -8.22 22.00
N TYR A 258 -3.72 -7.72 21.08
CA TYR A 258 -2.66 -6.74 21.38
C TYR A 258 -3.09 -5.30 21.11
N HIS A 259 -4.40 -5.06 20.94
CA HIS A 259 -5.00 -3.72 20.84
C HIS A 259 -4.39 -2.87 19.71
N VAL A 260 -4.08 -3.48 18.57
CA VAL A 260 -3.73 -2.76 17.34
C VAL A 260 -4.93 -1.88 16.94
N PRO A 261 -4.78 -0.55 16.85
CA PRO A 261 -5.90 0.34 16.55
C PRO A 261 -6.28 0.32 15.07
N PHE A 262 -5.26 0.25 14.20
CA PHE A 262 -5.45 0.19 12.76
C PHE A 262 -4.27 -0.52 12.06
N VAL A 263 -4.51 -0.96 10.83
CA VAL A 263 -3.53 -1.54 9.93
C VAL A 263 -3.55 -0.79 8.59
N LEU A 264 -2.38 -0.58 8.00
CA LEU A 264 -2.19 0.05 6.70
C LEU A 264 -1.85 -1.01 5.64
N SER A 265 -2.47 -0.89 4.46
CA SER A 265 -2.22 -1.79 3.32
C SER A 265 -2.44 -1.17 1.95
N GLY A 266 -2.34 -1.99 0.90
CA GLY A 266 -2.72 -1.67 -0.47
C GLY A 266 -3.23 -2.91 -1.23
N HIS A 267 -2.59 -3.29 -2.34
CA HIS A 267 -2.86 -4.49 -3.15
C HIS A 267 -4.17 -4.48 -3.95
N ILE A 268 -5.28 -3.99 -3.37
CA ILE A 268 -6.57 -3.87 -4.06
C ILE A 268 -6.67 -2.61 -4.93
N HIS A 269 -5.68 -1.72 -4.85
CA HIS A 269 -5.58 -0.40 -5.50
C HIS A 269 -6.74 0.58 -5.24
N CYS A 270 -7.80 0.16 -4.55
CA CYS A 270 -8.93 1.00 -4.19
C CYS A 270 -8.68 1.61 -2.80
N GLN A 271 -8.96 2.90 -2.66
CA GLN A 271 -9.01 3.53 -1.35
C GLN A 271 -10.22 3.01 -0.59
N ASN A 272 -10.00 2.22 0.45
CA ASN A 272 -11.09 1.61 1.17
C ASN A 272 -10.76 1.41 2.65
N ILE A 273 -11.71 1.77 3.52
CA ILE A 273 -11.59 1.59 4.97
C ILE A 273 -12.66 0.62 5.44
N LYS A 274 -12.23 -0.48 6.07
CA LYS A 274 -13.11 -1.48 6.68
C LYS A 274 -12.77 -1.68 8.15
N THR A 275 -13.67 -2.35 8.86
CA THR A 275 -13.42 -2.77 10.25
C THR A 275 -13.54 -4.27 10.37
N ILE A 276 -12.59 -4.92 11.05
CA ILE A 276 -12.62 -6.33 11.39
C ILE A 276 -12.18 -6.52 12.84
N GLN A 277 -12.98 -7.21 13.66
CA GLN A 277 -12.69 -7.43 15.08
C GLN A 277 -12.35 -6.15 15.88
N GLY A 278 -12.98 -5.03 15.52
CA GLY A 278 -12.78 -3.72 16.15
C GLY A 278 -11.53 -2.96 15.69
N ILE A 279 -10.78 -3.50 14.73
CA ILE A 279 -9.58 -2.89 14.15
C ILE A 279 -9.96 -2.23 12.82
N TYR A 280 -9.52 -1.01 12.61
CA TYR A 280 -9.68 -0.33 11.32
C TYR A 280 -8.60 -0.79 10.34
N TYR A 281 -9.00 -1.07 9.12
CA TYR A 281 -8.12 -1.54 8.07
C TYR A 281 -8.19 -0.54 6.92
N ILE A 282 -7.07 0.14 6.66
CA ILE A 282 -6.98 1.24 5.70
C ILE A 282 -6.17 0.73 4.50
N ALA A 283 -6.88 0.32 3.45
CA ALA A 283 -6.28 0.04 2.16
C ALA A 283 -6.09 1.36 1.41
N SER A 284 -4.84 1.73 1.17
CA SER A 284 -4.49 2.88 0.34
C SER A 284 -4.74 2.51 -1.12
N SER A 285 -5.26 3.46 -1.90
CA SER A 285 -5.30 3.26 -3.35
C SER A 285 -3.89 3.15 -3.94
N SER A 286 -3.79 2.58 -5.14
CA SER A 286 -2.59 2.64 -5.94
C SER A 286 -2.22 4.10 -6.20
N LEU A 287 -0.93 4.44 -6.02
CA LEU A 287 -0.44 5.77 -6.33
C LEU A 287 -0.51 6.06 -7.84
N LEU A 288 -0.60 5.01 -8.68
CA LEU A 288 -0.64 5.08 -10.14
C LEU A 288 -2.04 5.02 -10.73
N ASP A 289 -3.07 4.84 -9.90
CA ASP A 289 -4.46 4.77 -10.35
C ASP A 289 -5.17 6.06 -9.93
N ALA A 290 -6.22 6.44 -10.66
CA ALA A 290 -7.04 7.59 -10.25
C ALA A 290 -7.56 7.39 -8.81
N PRO A 291 -7.46 8.42 -7.95
CA PRO A 291 -7.16 9.82 -8.23
C PRO A 291 -5.70 10.22 -7.87
N LEU A 292 -4.74 9.31 -8.01
CA LEU A 292 -3.31 9.49 -7.66
C LEU A 292 -3.11 9.94 -6.21
N GLN A 293 -3.77 9.28 -5.26
CA GLN A 293 -3.81 9.73 -3.86
C GLN A 293 -2.90 8.91 -2.94
N TYR A 294 -2.48 9.57 -1.88
CA TYR A 294 -1.78 9.00 -0.74
C TYR A 294 -2.50 9.40 0.55
N GLY A 295 -2.24 8.68 1.64
CA GLY A 295 -2.79 8.97 2.96
C GLY A 295 -1.86 9.83 3.81
N ILE A 296 -2.43 10.74 4.58
CA ILE A 296 -1.76 11.51 5.64
C ILE A 296 -2.36 11.09 6.97
N ILE A 297 -1.50 10.69 7.90
CA ILE A 297 -1.85 10.29 9.26
C ILE A 297 -1.23 11.30 10.22
N GLU A 298 -2.07 11.93 11.03
CA GLU A 298 -1.66 12.76 12.16
C GLU A 298 -1.99 12.01 13.45
N LEU A 299 -0.95 11.64 14.20
CA LEU A 299 -1.02 10.72 15.32
C LEU A 299 -0.47 11.37 16.59
N ASN A 300 -1.22 11.26 17.68
CA ASN A 300 -0.79 11.61 19.02
C ASN A 300 -1.38 10.63 20.04
N GLN A 301 -0.98 10.75 21.31
CA GLN A 301 -1.38 9.86 22.41
C GLN A 301 -2.89 9.74 22.68
N GLN A 302 -3.74 10.57 22.06
CA GLN A 302 -5.19 10.57 22.27
C GLN A 302 -5.97 10.20 21.03
N GLN A 303 -5.46 10.52 19.84
CA GLN A 303 -6.20 10.36 18.59
C GLN A 303 -5.29 10.16 17.39
N MET A 304 -5.86 9.53 16.38
CA MET A 304 -5.34 9.49 15.02
C MET A 304 -6.36 10.13 14.07
N ASN A 305 -5.86 10.99 13.18
CA ASN A 305 -6.63 11.52 12.06
C ASN A 305 -5.96 11.07 10.76
N TYR A 306 -6.71 10.36 9.93
CA TYR A 306 -6.32 9.97 8.58
C TYR A 306 -7.15 10.77 7.58
N HIS A 307 -6.51 11.24 6.52
CA HIS A 307 -7.18 11.75 5.34
C HIS A 307 -6.33 11.53 4.08
N THR A 308 -6.97 11.43 2.94
CA THR A 308 -6.31 11.30 1.64
C THR A 308 -5.96 12.67 1.05
N LYS A 309 -4.97 12.69 0.15
CA LYS A 309 -4.64 13.83 -0.70
C LYS A 309 -4.20 13.33 -2.07
N SER A 310 -4.75 13.93 -3.12
CA SER A 310 -4.41 13.61 -4.52
C SER A 310 -3.22 14.40 -5.03
N LEU A 311 -2.44 13.75 -5.89
CA LEU A 311 -1.43 14.38 -6.72
C LEU A 311 -2.07 15.02 -7.94
N SER A 312 -1.31 15.91 -8.58
CA SER A 312 -1.68 16.49 -9.87
C SER A 312 -0.49 16.36 -10.80
N ILE A 313 -0.74 15.81 -11.98
CA ILE A 313 0.24 15.61 -13.03
C ILE A 313 -0.24 16.30 -14.32
N SER A 314 0.52 16.15 -15.40
CA SER A 314 0.28 16.78 -16.70
C SER A 314 -1.03 16.37 -17.38
N VAL A 315 -1.61 15.23 -16.97
CA VAL A 315 -2.83 14.65 -17.53
C VAL A 315 -3.91 14.45 -16.45
N ASN A 316 -5.16 14.35 -16.88
CA ASN A 316 -6.27 14.07 -16.00
C ASN A 316 -6.36 12.56 -15.71
N ALA A 317 -5.95 12.15 -14.50
CA ALA A 317 -5.97 10.75 -14.08
C ALA A 317 -7.38 10.15 -14.10
N ASP A 318 -8.40 10.93 -13.75
CA ASP A 318 -9.79 10.50 -13.74
C ASP A 318 -10.29 10.18 -15.16
N GLU A 319 -9.89 10.98 -16.16
CA GLU A 319 -10.22 10.73 -17.58
C GLU A 319 -9.45 9.52 -18.13
N TYR A 320 -8.18 9.34 -17.73
CA TYR A 320 -7.40 8.17 -18.09
C TYR A 320 -8.05 6.90 -17.54
N PHE A 321 -8.40 6.89 -16.25
CA PHE A 321 -9.04 5.75 -15.60
C PHE A 321 -10.43 5.44 -16.20
N ASP A 322 -11.21 6.47 -16.53
CA ASP A 322 -12.48 6.31 -17.22
C ASP A 322 -12.28 5.67 -18.60
N THR A 323 -11.23 6.06 -19.33
CA THR A 323 -10.88 5.48 -20.63
C THR A 323 -10.50 4.00 -20.51
N VAL A 324 -9.65 3.65 -19.55
CA VAL A 324 -9.26 2.26 -19.29
C VAL A 324 -10.48 1.41 -18.91
N SER A 325 -11.31 1.92 -17.99
CA SER A 325 -12.55 1.27 -17.57
C SER A 325 -13.52 1.10 -18.75
N ALA A 326 -13.65 2.12 -19.60
CA ALA A 326 -14.50 2.07 -20.78
C ALA A 326 -14.02 1.00 -21.76
N ASN A 327 -12.72 0.92 -22.05
CA ASN A 327 -12.15 -0.14 -22.90
C ASN A 327 -12.49 -1.53 -22.33
N LYS A 328 -12.24 -1.74 -21.03
CA LYS A 328 -12.49 -3.01 -20.34
C LYS A 328 -13.95 -3.44 -20.40
N PHE A 329 -14.87 -2.57 -20.02
CA PHE A 329 -16.31 -2.89 -20.03
C PHE A 329 -16.86 -2.97 -21.45
N GLY A 330 -16.37 -2.11 -22.36
CA GLY A 330 -16.83 -2.02 -23.74
C GLY A 330 -16.72 -3.33 -24.50
N GLU A 331 -15.62 -4.07 -24.31
CA GLU A 331 -15.43 -5.41 -24.89
C GLU A 331 -16.55 -6.39 -24.50
N SER A 332 -16.97 -6.36 -23.24
CA SER A 332 -18.02 -7.24 -22.74
C SER A 332 -19.43 -6.81 -23.11
N LEU A 333 -19.61 -5.54 -23.48
CA LEU A 333 -20.90 -4.96 -23.86
C LEU A 333 -21.17 -5.00 -25.38
N GLN A 334 -20.25 -5.54 -26.18
CA GLN A 334 -20.39 -5.61 -27.66
C GLN A 334 -21.63 -6.38 -28.12
N GLY A 335 -22.15 -7.29 -27.29
CA GLY A 335 -23.38 -8.04 -27.59
C GLY A 335 -24.67 -7.21 -27.57
N ILE A 336 -24.64 -6.00 -27.00
CA ILE A 336 -25.80 -5.10 -26.96
C ILE A 336 -25.87 -4.30 -28.26
N SER A 337 -26.92 -4.54 -29.05
CA SER A 337 -27.11 -3.89 -30.36
C SER A 337 -27.62 -2.46 -30.29
N ASP A 338 -28.40 -2.14 -29.26
CA ASP A 338 -28.87 -0.78 -28.98
C ASP A 338 -27.70 0.07 -28.47
N THR A 339 -27.25 1.01 -29.30
CA THR A 339 -26.07 1.83 -29.01
C THR A 339 -26.30 2.77 -27.83
N GLN A 340 -27.47 3.40 -27.73
CA GLN A 340 -27.78 4.31 -26.62
C GLN A 340 -27.81 3.55 -25.30
N LYS A 341 -28.44 2.36 -25.30
CA LYS A 341 -28.45 1.49 -24.14
C LYS A 341 -27.04 1.06 -23.73
N ARG A 342 -26.24 0.61 -24.70
CA ARG A 342 -24.87 0.14 -24.48
C ARG A 342 -23.99 1.23 -23.86
N GLU A 343 -24.04 2.44 -24.42
CA GLU A 343 -23.29 3.60 -23.92
C GLU A 343 -23.73 3.99 -22.51
N ALA A 344 -25.04 3.98 -22.22
CA ALA A 344 -25.56 4.27 -20.89
C ALA A 344 -25.10 3.23 -19.84
N ILE A 345 -25.11 1.93 -20.18
CA ILE A 345 -24.60 0.87 -19.29
C ILE A 345 -23.09 1.04 -19.04
N GLN A 346 -22.32 1.35 -20.10
CA GLN A 346 -20.89 1.57 -19.96
C GLN A 346 -20.61 2.78 -19.05
N ASP A 347 -21.31 3.90 -19.25
CA ASP A 347 -21.16 5.12 -18.44
C ASP A 347 -21.38 4.85 -16.94
N VAL A 348 -22.46 4.14 -16.56
CA VAL A 348 -22.71 3.85 -15.14
C VAL A 348 -21.65 2.91 -14.54
N LEU A 349 -21.17 1.92 -15.29
CA LEU A 349 -20.13 1.01 -14.84
C LEU A 349 -18.79 1.72 -14.67
N VAL A 350 -18.41 2.58 -15.63
CA VAL A 350 -17.19 3.39 -15.57
C VAL A 350 -17.20 4.32 -14.36
N LYS A 351 -18.28 5.09 -14.18
CA LYS A 351 -18.44 6.00 -13.03
C LYS A 351 -18.40 5.26 -11.71
N ALA A 352 -19.15 4.18 -11.58
CA ALA A 352 -19.17 3.37 -10.36
C ALA A 352 -17.79 2.81 -10.04
N ASN A 353 -17.07 2.29 -11.04
CA ASN A 353 -15.72 1.78 -10.87
C ASN A 353 -14.77 2.87 -10.35
N ARG A 354 -14.73 4.03 -11.02
CA ARG A 354 -13.89 5.15 -10.58
C ARG A 354 -14.24 5.59 -9.16
N TYR A 355 -15.52 5.81 -8.85
CA TYR A 355 -15.94 6.26 -7.51
C TYR A 355 -15.63 5.24 -6.41
N TYR A 356 -15.60 3.94 -6.76
CA TYR A 356 -15.19 2.89 -5.83
C TYR A 356 -13.68 2.93 -5.58
N PHE A 357 -12.86 3.03 -6.63
CA PHE A 357 -11.40 3.15 -6.54
C PHE A 357 -10.95 4.41 -5.78
N THR A 358 -11.62 5.53 -6.00
CA THR A 358 -11.40 6.77 -5.26
C THR A 358 -11.89 6.68 -3.82
N GLY A 359 -12.72 5.71 -3.43
CA GLY A 359 -13.21 5.54 -2.07
C GLY A 359 -14.31 6.52 -1.65
N ASN A 360 -15.08 7.05 -2.60
CA ASN A 360 -16.18 8.01 -2.34
C ASN A 360 -17.53 7.61 -2.98
N ILE A 361 -17.67 6.38 -3.49
CA ILE A 361 -18.92 5.90 -4.13
C ILE A 361 -20.16 6.07 -3.27
N ASN A 362 -20.03 6.06 -1.95
CA ASN A 362 -21.15 6.26 -1.03
C ASN A 362 -21.88 7.59 -1.26
N GLN A 363 -21.22 8.60 -1.82
CA GLN A 363 -21.80 9.91 -2.16
C GLN A 363 -22.63 9.90 -3.45
N TYR A 364 -22.45 8.87 -4.29
CA TYR A 364 -23.00 8.80 -5.65
C TYR A 364 -23.99 7.65 -5.85
N VAL A 365 -24.33 6.89 -4.80
CA VAL A 365 -25.23 5.71 -4.91
C VAL A 365 -26.58 6.08 -5.52
N ASP A 366 -27.20 7.17 -5.07
CA ASP A 366 -28.52 7.60 -5.57
C ASP A 366 -28.45 8.06 -7.04
N GLU A 367 -27.38 8.76 -7.42
CA GLU A 367 -27.12 9.16 -8.81
C GLU A 367 -26.98 7.93 -9.70
N LEU A 368 -26.13 6.97 -9.29
CA LEU A 368 -25.88 5.75 -10.06
C LEU A 368 -27.16 4.92 -10.21
N ARG A 369 -27.94 4.72 -9.13
CA ARG A 369 -29.20 3.93 -9.17
C ARG A 369 -30.31 4.59 -9.98
N SER A 370 -30.34 5.92 -10.06
CA SER A 370 -31.33 6.68 -10.84
C SER A 370 -30.97 6.83 -12.32
N SER A 371 -29.75 6.46 -12.71
CA SER A 371 -29.31 6.52 -14.11
C SER A 371 -30.05 5.52 -15.02
N ASP A 372 -30.24 5.91 -16.29
CA ASP A 372 -30.77 5.01 -17.32
C ASP A 372 -29.89 3.77 -17.49
N GLY A 373 -28.56 3.94 -17.42
CA GLY A 373 -27.58 2.87 -17.50
C GLY A 373 -27.79 1.77 -16.46
N TYR A 374 -28.06 2.17 -15.22
CA TYR A 374 -28.36 1.21 -14.15
C TYR A 374 -29.63 0.41 -14.48
N GLN A 375 -30.71 1.10 -14.85
CA GLN A 375 -31.98 0.45 -15.18
C GLN A 375 -31.85 -0.49 -16.39
N TYR A 376 -31.08 -0.10 -17.40
CA TYR A 376 -30.80 -0.97 -18.54
C TYR A 376 -29.99 -2.19 -18.13
N LEU A 377 -28.93 -2.04 -17.34
CA LEU A 377 -28.08 -3.14 -16.89
C LEU A 377 -28.90 -4.20 -16.13
N GLN A 378 -29.86 -3.81 -15.29
CA GLN A 378 -30.73 -4.76 -14.55
C GLN A 378 -31.61 -5.63 -15.46
N ASN A 379 -31.81 -5.22 -16.71
CA ASN A 379 -32.66 -5.93 -17.68
C ASN A 379 -31.86 -6.73 -18.73
N GLU A 380 -30.52 -6.68 -18.69
CA GLU A 380 -29.63 -7.43 -19.59
C GLU A 380 -29.13 -8.74 -18.95
N ASP A 381 -28.72 -9.71 -19.76
CA ASP A 381 -28.10 -10.95 -19.28
C ASP A 381 -26.59 -10.75 -19.01
N LEU A 382 -26.29 -9.88 -18.04
CA LEU A 382 -24.94 -9.47 -17.65
C LEU A 382 -24.72 -9.66 -16.14
N SER A 383 -24.96 -10.88 -15.66
CA SER A 383 -25.01 -11.21 -14.23
C SER A 383 -23.77 -10.80 -13.44
N PHE A 384 -22.56 -10.92 -14.03
CA PHE A 384 -21.34 -10.46 -13.37
C PHE A 384 -21.34 -8.94 -13.14
N TYR A 385 -21.65 -8.15 -14.17
CA TYR A 385 -21.65 -6.69 -14.07
C TYR A 385 -22.76 -6.15 -13.17
N GLN A 386 -23.91 -6.82 -13.13
CA GLN A 386 -24.97 -6.54 -12.16
C GLN A 386 -24.45 -6.74 -10.72
N GLN A 387 -23.85 -7.90 -10.43
CA GLN A 387 -23.29 -8.21 -9.11
C GLN A 387 -22.14 -7.28 -8.75
N TYR A 388 -21.29 -6.95 -9.72
CA TYR A 388 -20.15 -6.06 -9.52
C TYR A 388 -20.60 -4.66 -9.16
N LEU A 389 -21.53 -4.07 -9.93
CA LEU A 389 -22.10 -2.78 -9.61
C LEU A 389 -22.78 -2.78 -8.23
N GLU A 390 -23.62 -3.79 -7.94
CA GLU A 390 -24.28 -3.89 -6.63
C GLU A 390 -23.28 -4.09 -5.48
N SER A 391 -22.16 -4.78 -5.70
CA SER A 391 -21.13 -4.95 -4.68
C SER A 391 -20.52 -3.61 -4.26
N MET A 392 -20.29 -2.70 -5.22
CA MET A 392 -19.73 -1.37 -4.97
C MET A 392 -20.77 -0.43 -4.34
N LEU A 393 -22.03 -0.51 -4.77
CA LEU A 393 -23.13 0.32 -4.26
C LEU A 393 -23.57 -0.02 -2.82
N LYS A 394 -22.96 -1.02 -2.17
CA LYS A 394 -23.17 -1.34 -0.75
C LYS A 394 -22.37 -0.45 0.19
N GLU A 395 -21.39 0.30 -0.29
CA GLU A 395 -20.60 1.21 0.54
C GLU A 395 -21.46 2.35 1.10
N THR A 396 -21.51 2.48 2.42
CA THR A 396 -22.32 3.49 3.11
C THR A 396 -21.49 4.66 3.65
N GLU A 397 -20.19 4.48 3.79
CA GLU A 397 -19.28 5.46 4.39
C GLU A 397 -18.19 5.86 3.40
N SER A 398 -17.64 7.06 3.60
CA SER A 398 -16.50 7.52 2.81
C SER A 398 -15.22 6.89 3.34
N SER A 399 -14.36 6.44 2.44
CA SER A 399 -13.03 5.91 2.77
C SER A 399 -11.92 6.97 2.68
N GLN A 400 -12.28 8.24 2.51
CA GLN A 400 -11.35 9.36 2.34
C GLN A 400 -10.78 9.91 3.65
N SER A 401 -11.42 9.61 4.78
CA SER A 401 -10.99 10.12 6.09
C SER A 401 -11.42 9.21 7.23
N LEU A 402 -10.63 9.16 8.30
CA LEU A 402 -10.95 8.40 9.50
C LEU A 402 -10.39 9.13 10.73
N GLN A 403 -11.19 9.24 11.79
CA GLN A 403 -10.74 9.74 13.08
C GLN A 403 -10.93 8.66 14.14
N LEU A 404 -9.86 8.30 14.84
CA LEU A 404 -9.86 7.29 15.90
C LEU A 404 -9.43 7.90 17.22
N SER A 405 -10.11 7.53 18.31
CA SER A 405 -9.59 7.75 19.66
C SER A 405 -8.60 6.64 20.02
N ILE A 406 -7.38 7.03 20.35
CA ILE A 406 -6.31 6.13 20.80
C ILE A 406 -6.11 6.39 22.30
N ILE A 407 -7.09 6.01 23.11
CA ILE A 407 -6.96 6.11 24.56
C ILE A 407 -6.50 4.74 25.05
N TYR A 408 -5.24 4.65 25.44
CA TYR A 408 -4.69 3.48 26.12
C TYR A 408 -4.60 3.76 27.61
N GLU A 409 -5.25 2.95 28.44
CA GLU A 409 -5.05 3.01 29.90
C GLU A 409 -3.60 2.53 30.20
N LYS A 410 -2.72 3.47 30.54
CA LYS A 410 -1.27 3.25 30.80
C LYS A 410 -0.95 2.50 32.10
#